data_AF-A0A832LUC8-F1
#
_entry.id   AF-A0A832LUC8-F1
#
_cell.length_a   1.000
_cell.length_b   1.000
_cell.length_c   1.000
_cell.angle_alpha   90.00
_cell.angle_beta   90.00
_cell.angle_gamma   90.00
#
_symmetry.space_group_name_H-M   'P 1'
#
loop_
_entity.id
_entity.type
_entity.pdbx_description
1 polymer ?
#
loop_
_entity_poly.entity_id
_entity_poly.type
_entity_poly.pdbx_seq_one_letter_code
_entity_poly.pdbx_strand_id
1 'polypeptide(L)'
;MARRLTPSECAELLEDLEQLADAKQAPWLDRCNLFSEVLRTSYLYATDDEVQRFATLAARQLYVHQALGVPEQLARNLEYHRRKIHRALLTKTEYPHEQLRDAIEALQCWIEWHRNKAAQPIAAQPQVPDETDTSLQPLSVRMVVSDRHTVHDSKGEAIPTFSGVVEATSERITLHLHDRWRAMGNLIRSGTVLHIIAGRWSDTNTLHCGSQALLVLEPDLLLDVTTVAECFTGNFNSHLLALLRLFATETTKGASAVVGTVVNACFDELLTDPTVSIGAAIDRALRMRYLDVLAAINSQSLSISSLQSDIEPHIATIQSVLPHLDKGRLTTEPTFLAPHYGIQGRLDVLSETEGDWRSVVELKSGSAPPSNLLLAASSGKSFSIGMRPNHAMQIAGYNLLLDAAYPGRTGSSQILYSAAPDAPLRNAPNAHDLKADFLVMRNRIVAMYVALAQRLFGDLDHLLRLDTHTLPPFHQSAFAQWKSAMGSLTDQEALYIRALISFAFAEWIAQLVGNPWRLSGYATLWRLSIPEKTEQLLALTYLRYDPEGSDITRGYLAFT
;
A
#
# COMPACT_ATOMS: atom_id res chain seq x y z
N MET A 1 -23.55 5.71 7.13
CA MET A 1 -23.91 4.91 8.33
C MET A 1 -24.55 3.64 7.83
N ALA A 2 -24.12 2.47 8.32
CA ALA A 2 -24.72 1.21 7.91
C ALA A 2 -26.24 1.27 8.09
N ARG A 3 -26.99 0.80 7.09
CA ARG A 3 -28.46 0.84 7.10
C ARG A 3 -29.06 -0.55 6.97
N ARG A 4 -30.34 -0.65 7.30
CA ARG A 4 -31.12 -1.84 6.98
C ARG A 4 -31.45 -1.84 5.49
N LEU A 5 -31.49 -3.04 4.91
CA LEU A 5 -31.99 -3.24 3.55
C LEU A 5 -33.47 -2.84 3.46
N THR A 6 -33.85 -2.31 2.30
CA THR A 6 -35.23 -1.98 1.98
C THR A 6 -36.03 -3.27 1.70
N PRO A 7 -37.38 -3.21 1.76
CA PRO A 7 -38.21 -4.37 1.42
C PRO A 7 -37.98 -4.90 -0.01
N SER A 8 -37.65 -4.02 -0.98
CA SER A 8 -37.37 -4.44 -2.36
C SER A 8 -36.01 -5.11 -2.46
N GLU A 9 -34.96 -4.56 -1.85
CA GLU A 9 -33.63 -5.19 -1.79
C GLU A 9 -33.69 -6.57 -1.13
N CYS A 10 -34.48 -6.71 -0.06
CA CYS A 10 -34.70 -8.00 0.56
C CYS A 10 -35.48 -8.98 -0.35
N ALA A 11 -36.38 -8.49 -1.21
CA ALA A 11 -37.12 -9.33 -2.14
C ALA A 11 -36.21 -9.84 -3.28
N GLU A 12 -35.41 -8.94 -3.86
CA GLU A 12 -34.41 -9.25 -4.88
C GLU A 12 -33.42 -10.32 -4.40
N LEU A 13 -32.82 -10.14 -3.22
CA LEU A 13 -31.85 -11.11 -2.68
C LEU A 13 -32.48 -12.46 -2.33
N LEU A 14 -33.78 -12.50 -1.99
CA LEU A 14 -34.48 -13.76 -1.73
C LEU A 14 -34.78 -14.50 -3.04
N GLU A 15 -35.09 -13.78 -4.11
CA GLU A 15 -35.26 -14.37 -5.45
C GLU A 15 -33.95 -14.99 -5.94
N ASP A 16 -32.81 -14.30 -5.76
CA ASP A 16 -31.49 -14.85 -6.09
C ASP A 16 -31.13 -16.09 -5.24
N LEU A 17 -31.52 -16.11 -3.97
CA LEU A 17 -31.35 -17.27 -3.09
C LEU A 17 -32.21 -18.46 -3.50
N GLU A 18 -33.46 -18.22 -3.94
CA GLU A 18 -34.34 -19.27 -4.45
C GLU A 18 -33.75 -19.92 -5.71
N GLN A 19 -33.23 -19.09 -6.64
CA GLN A 19 -32.51 -19.60 -7.81
C GLN A 19 -31.30 -20.47 -7.43
N LEU A 20 -30.54 -20.04 -6.42
CA LEU A 20 -29.41 -20.82 -5.89
C LEU A 20 -29.85 -22.15 -5.25
N ALA A 21 -30.96 -22.16 -4.51
CA ALA A 21 -31.49 -23.35 -3.86
C ALA A 21 -32.01 -24.41 -4.87
N ASP A 22 -32.53 -23.94 -6.01
CA ASP A 22 -33.06 -24.77 -7.07
C ASP A 22 -31.98 -25.27 -8.06
N ALA A 23 -30.81 -24.64 -8.09
CA ALA A 23 -29.68 -24.97 -8.97
C ALA A 23 -28.93 -26.28 -8.59
N LYS A 24 -29.62 -27.33 -8.13
CA LYS A 24 -29.01 -28.56 -7.59
C LYS A 24 -28.09 -29.29 -8.57
N GLN A 25 -28.36 -29.16 -9.88
CA GLN A 25 -27.60 -29.79 -10.94
C GLN A 25 -26.43 -28.93 -11.45
N ALA A 26 -26.31 -27.68 -10.98
CA ALA A 26 -25.20 -26.82 -11.34
C ALA A 26 -23.89 -27.28 -10.66
N PRO A 27 -22.73 -27.10 -11.32
CA PRO A 27 -21.42 -27.28 -10.70
C PRO A 27 -21.34 -26.62 -9.32
N TRP A 28 -20.66 -27.27 -8.37
CA TRP A 28 -20.50 -26.73 -7.02
C TRP A 28 -19.83 -25.33 -7.03
N LEU A 29 -18.94 -25.11 -8.01
CA LEU A 29 -18.24 -23.84 -8.19
C LEU A 29 -19.22 -22.70 -8.51
N ASP A 30 -20.11 -22.91 -9.48
CA ASP A 30 -21.12 -21.92 -9.88
C ASP A 30 -22.06 -21.57 -8.72
N ARG A 31 -22.49 -22.59 -7.98
CA ARG A 31 -23.33 -22.41 -6.79
C ARG A 31 -22.61 -21.63 -5.67
N CYS A 32 -21.35 -21.94 -5.41
CA CYS A 32 -20.53 -21.24 -4.40
C CYS A 32 -20.23 -19.79 -4.80
N ASN A 33 -20.00 -19.54 -6.09
CA ASN A 33 -19.84 -18.21 -6.66
C ASN A 33 -21.14 -17.40 -6.52
N LEU A 34 -22.29 -17.97 -6.89
CA LEU A 34 -23.60 -17.31 -6.75
C LEU A 34 -23.93 -17.02 -5.27
N PHE A 35 -23.67 -17.95 -4.35
CA PHE A 35 -23.80 -17.68 -2.91
C PHE A 35 -22.94 -16.49 -2.47
N SER A 36 -21.68 -16.47 -2.90
CA SER A 36 -20.74 -15.41 -2.52
C SER A 36 -21.17 -14.06 -3.08
N GLU A 37 -21.77 -14.06 -4.28
CA GLU A 37 -22.36 -12.89 -4.92
C GLU A 37 -23.53 -12.33 -4.12
N VAL A 38 -24.53 -13.16 -3.77
CA VAL A 38 -25.70 -12.72 -2.99
C VAL A 38 -25.27 -12.23 -1.61
N LEU A 39 -24.39 -12.96 -0.92
CA LEU A 39 -23.84 -12.55 0.37
C LEU A 39 -23.17 -11.18 0.26
N ARG A 40 -22.32 -11.00 -0.75
CA ARG A 40 -21.62 -9.74 -1.00
C ARG A 40 -22.60 -8.61 -1.25
N THR A 41 -23.57 -8.79 -2.16
CA THR A 41 -24.57 -7.78 -2.52
C THR A 41 -25.42 -7.36 -1.32
N SER A 42 -25.76 -8.29 -0.43
CA SER A 42 -26.48 -7.94 0.81
C SER A 42 -25.69 -6.96 1.70
N TYR A 43 -24.37 -7.14 1.85
CA TYR A 43 -23.53 -6.22 2.61
C TYR A 43 -23.27 -4.91 1.86
N LEU A 44 -23.35 -4.91 0.52
CA LEU A 44 -23.29 -3.69 -0.28
C LEU A 44 -24.48 -2.79 0.01
N TYR A 45 -25.70 -3.32 -0.08
CA TYR A 45 -26.91 -2.54 0.24
C TYR A 45 -26.88 -2.02 1.68
N ALA A 46 -26.30 -2.78 2.62
CA ALA A 46 -26.17 -2.32 4.00
C ALA A 46 -25.17 -1.16 4.19
N THR A 47 -24.30 -0.89 3.22
CA THR A 47 -23.21 0.11 3.30
C THR A 47 -23.14 1.05 2.11
N ASP A 48 -24.21 1.14 1.33
CA ASP A 48 -24.28 1.96 0.12
C ASP A 48 -24.14 3.47 0.39
N ASP A 49 -24.73 3.92 1.51
CA ASP A 49 -24.63 5.27 2.06
C ASP A 49 -23.47 5.44 3.08
N GLU A 50 -22.52 4.50 3.10
CA GLU A 50 -21.39 4.55 4.02
C GLU A 50 -20.19 5.32 3.45
N VAL A 51 -19.64 6.22 4.25
CA VAL A 51 -18.43 6.99 3.91
C VAL A 51 -17.18 6.13 4.11
N GLN A 52 -17.18 5.27 5.14
CA GLN A 52 -16.10 4.30 5.36
C GLN A 52 -16.01 3.31 4.20
N ARG A 53 -14.79 3.15 3.67
CA ARG A 53 -14.47 2.17 2.63
C ARG A 53 -13.88 0.92 3.27
N PHE A 54 -14.15 -0.23 2.67
CA PHE A 54 -13.72 -1.54 3.19
C PHE A 54 -12.87 -2.23 2.12
N ALA A 55 -11.64 -2.62 2.47
CA ALA A 55 -10.74 -3.32 1.56
C ALA A 55 -11.22 -4.75 1.24
N THR A 56 -12.02 -5.35 2.12
CA THR A 56 -12.55 -6.72 1.94
C THR A 56 -13.99 -6.87 2.39
N LEU A 57 -14.67 -7.90 1.86
CA LEU A 57 -16.02 -8.27 2.30
C LEU A 57 -16.05 -8.64 3.79
N ALA A 58 -15.00 -9.28 4.31
CA ALA A 58 -14.89 -9.60 5.73
C ALA A 58 -14.85 -8.32 6.59
N ALA A 59 -14.09 -7.30 6.18
CA ALA A 59 -14.04 -6.01 6.87
C ALA A 59 -15.39 -5.30 6.86
N ARG A 60 -16.07 -5.31 5.71
CA ARG A 60 -17.43 -4.76 5.58
C ARG A 60 -18.44 -5.49 6.47
N GLN A 61 -18.42 -6.82 6.43
CA GLN A 61 -19.31 -7.68 7.21
C GLN A 61 -19.21 -7.37 8.70
N LEU A 62 -17.99 -7.33 9.23
CA LEU A 62 -17.71 -7.03 10.64
C LEU A 62 -18.24 -5.64 11.04
N TYR A 63 -17.97 -4.62 10.22
CA TYR A 63 -18.49 -3.27 10.45
C TYR A 63 -20.02 -3.24 10.50
N VAL A 64 -20.69 -3.87 9.52
CA VAL A 64 -22.16 -3.92 9.47
C VAL A 64 -22.73 -4.63 10.68
N HIS A 65 -22.11 -5.74 11.12
CA HIS A 65 -22.55 -6.48 12.29
C HIS A 65 -22.53 -5.63 13.55
N GLN A 66 -21.45 -4.89 13.76
CA GLN A 66 -21.31 -3.98 14.89
C GLN A 66 -22.28 -2.81 14.78
N ALA A 67 -22.32 -2.13 13.63
CA ALA A 67 -23.10 -0.92 13.42
C ALA A 67 -24.62 -1.16 13.53
N LEU A 68 -25.11 -2.32 13.10
CA LEU A 68 -26.54 -2.66 13.14
C LEU A 68 -26.95 -3.48 14.38
N GLY A 69 -26.00 -3.82 15.25
CA GLY A 69 -26.24 -4.68 16.41
C GLY A 69 -26.77 -6.07 16.02
N VAL A 70 -26.12 -6.71 15.05
CA VAL A 70 -26.51 -8.04 14.56
C VAL A 70 -26.37 -9.07 15.69
N PRO A 71 -27.35 -9.96 15.90
CA PRO A 71 -27.24 -11.03 16.90
C PRO A 71 -25.96 -11.85 16.67
N GLU A 72 -25.19 -12.05 17.74
CA GLU A 72 -23.88 -12.68 17.66
C GLU A 72 -23.92 -14.07 17.00
N GLN A 73 -24.98 -14.85 17.24
CA GLN A 73 -25.16 -16.16 16.65
C GLN A 73 -25.37 -16.10 15.12
N LEU A 74 -26.15 -15.13 14.64
CA LEU A 74 -26.35 -14.90 13.21
C LEU A 74 -25.04 -14.42 12.56
N ALA A 75 -24.34 -13.49 13.20
CA ALA A 75 -23.04 -12.99 12.74
C ALA A 75 -22.02 -14.13 12.59
N ARG A 76 -21.89 -14.99 13.62
CA ARG A 76 -20.98 -16.14 13.60
C ARG A 76 -21.35 -17.17 12.52
N ASN A 77 -22.64 -17.45 12.33
CA ASN A 77 -23.08 -18.40 11.30
C ASN A 77 -22.76 -17.90 9.88
N LEU A 78 -23.02 -16.62 9.59
CA LEU A 78 -22.68 -16.00 8.30
C LEU A 78 -21.16 -16.00 8.06
N GLU A 79 -20.37 -15.71 9.09
CA GLU A 79 -18.91 -15.76 9.00
C GLU A 79 -18.38 -17.18 8.79
N TYR A 80 -18.96 -18.19 9.44
CA TYR A 80 -18.61 -19.60 9.25
C TYR A 80 -18.82 -20.05 7.79
N HIS A 81 -20.01 -19.82 7.23
CA HIS A 81 -20.30 -20.27 5.87
C HIS A 81 -19.52 -19.50 4.81
N ARG A 82 -19.33 -18.17 4.99
CA ARG A 82 -18.44 -17.38 4.13
C ARG A 82 -17.03 -17.97 4.10
N ARG A 83 -16.48 -18.35 5.26
CA ARG A 83 -15.13 -18.95 5.36
C ARG A 83 -15.01 -20.27 4.61
N LYS A 84 -15.90 -21.21 4.89
CA LYS A 84 -15.85 -22.56 4.30
C LYS A 84 -16.00 -22.49 2.78
N ILE A 85 -16.91 -21.67 2.29
CA ILE A 85 -17.12 -21.46 0.85
C ILE A 85 -15.92 -20.76 0.22
N HIS A 86 -15.39 -19.69 0.83
CA HIS A 86 -14.20 -19.02 0.32
C HIS A 86 -12.98 -19.95 0.25
N ARG A 87 -12.75 -20.79 1.28
CA ARG A 87 -11.68 -21.80 1.28
C ARG A 87 -11.89 -22.84 0.19
N ALA A 88 -13.12 -23.31 -0.01
CA ALA A 88 -13.45 -24.26 -1.08
C ALA A 88 -13.16 -23.66 -2.46
N LEU A 89 -13.57 -22.43 -2.73
CA LEU A 89 -13.28 -21.69 -3.97
C LEU A 89 -11.77 -21.54 -4.20
N LEU A 90 -11.02 -21.07 -3.19
CA LEU A 90 -9.57 -20.88 -3.28
C LEU A 90 -8.81 -22.18 -3.54
N THR A 91 -9.19 -23.26 -2.86
CA THR A 91 -8.49 -24.55 -2.96
C THR A 91 -9.03 -25.44 -4.08
N LYS A 92 -10.09 -25.01 -4.78
CA LYS A 92 -10.85 -25.82 -5.73
C LYS A 92 -11.31 -27.16 -5.13
N THR A 93 -11.59 -27.18 -3.84
CA THR A 93 -12.11 -28.36 -3.15
C THR A 93 -13.63 -28.37 -3.28
N GLU A 94 -14.19 -29.50 -3.72
CA GLU A 94 -15.64 -29.64 -3.87
C GLU A 94 -16.37 -29.30 -2.55
N TYR A 95 -17.33 -28.37 -2.64
CA TYR A 95 -18.19 -27.99 -1.53
C TYR A 95 -19.56 -28.68 -1.66
N PRO A 96 -19.90 -29.64 -0.78
CA PRO A 96 -21.11 -30.44 -0.91
C PRO A 96 -22.40 -29.61 -0.88
N HIS A 97 -23.41 -30.03 -1.64
CA HIS A 97 -24.72 -29.35 -1.66
C HIS A 97 -25.37 -29.27 -0.27
N GLU A 98 -25.21 -30.30 0.56
CA GLU A 98 -25.77 -30.31 1.92
C GLU A 98 -25.18 -29.18 2.78
N GLN A 99 -23.86 -28.96 2.71
CA GLN A 99 -23.20 -27.87 3.44
C GLN A 99 -23.52 -26.48 2.85
N LEU A 100 -23.89 -26.42 1.57
CA LEU A 100 -24.35 -25.19 0.93
C LEU A 100 -25.79 -24.84 1.33
N ARG A 101 -26.64 -25.84 1.54
CA ARG A 101 -28.00 -25.63 2.03
C ARG A 101 -27.99 -24.88 3.37
N ASP A 102 -27.15 -25.31 4.30
CA ASP A 102 -26.98 -24.63 5.60
C ASP A 102 -26.53 -23.17 5.43
N ALA A 103 -25.66 -22.92 4.45
CA ALA A 103 -25.20 -21.57 4.11
C ALA A 103 -26.34 -20.70 3.56
N ILE A 104 -27.15 -21.25 2.64
CA ILE A 104 -28.34 -20.60 2.06
C ILE A 104 -29.33 -20.25 3.17
N GLU A 105 -29.60 -21.17 4.10
CA GLU A 105 -30.50 -20.95 5.23
C GLU A 105 -29.96 -19.84 6.17
N ALA A 106 -28.65 -19.81 6.42
CA ALA A 106 -28.03 -18.73 7.20
C ALA A 106 -28.15 -17.35 6.50
N LEU A 107 -27.99 -17.31 5.18
CA LEU A 107 -28.13 -16.09 4.38
C LEU A 107 -29.60 -15.65 4.26
N GLN A 108 -30.54 -16.59 4.19
CA GLN A 108 -31.96 -16.30 4.28
C GLN A 108 -32.32 -15.68 5.64
N CYS A 109 -31.83 -16.27 6.74
CA CYS A 109 -32.01 -15.70 8.09
C CYS A 109 -31.46 -14.28 8.20
N TRP A 110 -30.34 -13.99 7.53
CA TRP A 110 -29.78 -12.65 7.44
C TRP A 110 -30.71 -11.64 6.76
N ILE A 111 -31.25 -12.00 5.59
CA ILE A 111 -32.16 -11.12 4.83
C ILE A 111 -33.51 -10.96 5.54
N GLU A 112 -34.03 -12.03 6.15
CA GLU A 112 -35.24 -11.95 6.96
C GLU A 112 -35.05 -11.13 8.23
N TRP A 113 -33.88 -11.21 8.87
CA TRP A 113 -33.54 -10.34 9.99
C TRP A 113 -33.54 -8.87 9.59
N HIS A 114 -33.14 -8.55 8.36
CA HIS A 114 -33.28 -7.21 7.78
C HIS A 114 -34.74 -6.75 7.65
N ARG A 115 -35.67 -7.65 7.30
CA ARG A 115 -37.11 -7.37 7.24
C ARG A 115 -37.76 -7.24 8.62
N ASN A 116 -37.37 -8.07 9.58
CA ASN A 116 -38.00 -8.12 10.91
C ASN A 116 -36.98 -8.38 12.03
N LYS A 117 -36.83 -7.40 12.93
CA LYS A 117 -35.91 -7.44 14.07
C LYS A 117 -36.20 -8.60 15.05
N ALA A 118 -37.40 -9.15 15.04
CA ALA A 118 -37.85 -10.23 15.92
C ALA A 118 -37.58 -11.65 15.39
N ALA A 119 -37.05 -11.79 14.17
CA ALA A 119 -36.62 -13.09 13.66
C ALA A 119 -35.51 -13.65 14.56
N GLN A 120 -35.83 -14.69 15.33
CA GLN A 120 -34.84 -15.41 16.11
C GLN A 120 -33.99 -16.26 15.15
N PRO A 121 -32.66 -16.23 15.22
CA PRO A 121 -31.82 -17.07 14.39
C PRO A 121 -32.19 -18.55 14.62
N ILE A 122 -32.43 -19.28 13.54
CA ILE A 122 -32.72 -20.72 13.59
C ILE A 122 -31.54 -21.42 14.27
N ALA A 123 -31.85 -22.25 15.25
CA ALA A 123 -30.90 -22.97 16.09
C ALA A 123 -30.19 -24.07 15.29
N ALA A 124 -29.14 -23.69 14.58
CA ALA A 124 -28.05 -24.59 14.23
C ALA A 124 -26.76 -23.99 14.79
N GLN A 125 -26.22 -24.61 15.83
CA GLN A 125 -24.83 -24.43 16.21
C GLN A 125 -24.00 -25.18 15.16
N PRO A 126 -23.13 -24.51 14.39
CA PRO A 126 -22.05 -25.22 13.75
C PRO A 126 -21.22 -25.84 14.88
N GLN A 127 -21.05 -27.17 14.88
CA GLN A 127 -19.94 -27.76 15.61
C GLN A 127 -18.68 -27.12 15.04
N VAL A 128 -18.05 -26.25 15.83
CA VAL A 128 -16.71 -25.76 15.55
C VAL A 128 -15.84 -27.00 15.42
N PRO A 129 -15.28 -27.30 14.24
CA PRO A 129 -14.29 -28.35 14.15
C PRO A 129 -13.15 -27.95 15.10
N ASP A 130 -12.75 -28.90 15.93
CA ASP A 130 -11.49 -28.84 16.67
C ASP A 130 -10.35 -28.96 15.63
N GLU A 131 -10.12 -27.91 14.85
CA GLU A 131 -8.94 -27.79 13.99
C GLU A 131 -7.79 -27.32 14.88
N THR A 132 -7.30 -28.23 15.73
CA THR A 132 -5.94 -28.18 16.27
C THR A 132 -4.95 -28.55 15.16
N ASP A 133 -4.88 -27.74 14.10
CA ASP A 133 -3.71 -27.73 13.24
C ASP A 133 -2.73 -26.68 13.78
N THR A 134 -1.97 -27.09 14.79
CA THR A 134 -0.90 -26.29 15.40
C THR A 134 0.39 -26.32 14.57
N SER A 135 0.34 -26.79 13.32
CA SER A 135 1.52 -26.85 12.47
C SER A 135 1.71 -25.54 11.69
N LEU A 136 2.68 -24.76 12.15
CA LEU A 136 3.19 -23.50 11.57
C LEU A 136 2.22 -22.30 11.68
N GLN A 137 2.18 -21.69 12.87
CA GLN A 137 1.64 -20.34 13.00
C GLN A 137 2.29 -19.41 11.96
N PRO A 138 1.51 -18.70 11.16
CA PRO A 138 2.04 -18.01 10.00
C PRO A 138 2.95 -16.85 10.45
N LEU A 139 4.09 -16.72 9.76
CA LEU A 139 5.04 -15.59 9.91
C LEU A 139 4.40 -14.23 9.58
N SER A 140 3.19 -14.23 9.00
CA SER A 140 2.49 -13.05 8.51
C SER A 140 0.99 -13.23 8.74
N VAL A 141 0.34 -12.24 9.34
CA VAL A 141 -1.07 -12.28 9.75
C VAL A 141 -1.77 -11.01 9.28
N ARG A 142 -2.76 -11.14 8.39
CA ARG A 142 -3.66 -10.05 8.02
C ARG A 142 -4.92 -10.12 8.86
N MET A 143 -5.24 -9.05 9.58
CA MET A 143 -6.31 -8.98 10.56
C MET A 143 -7.22 -7.79 10.28
N VAL A 144 -8.53 -7.99 10.30
CA VAL A 144 -9.50 -6.91 10.36
C VAL A 144 -9.81 -6.62 11.82
N VAL A 145 -9.59 -5.38 12.24
CA VAL A 145 -9.87 -4.94 13.61
C VAL A 145 -11.37 -4.80 13.85
N SER A 146 -11.87 -5.39 14.94
CA SER A 146 -13.24 -5.25 15.42
C SER A 146 -13.32 -4.25 16.57
N ASP A 147 -12.48 -4.43 17.58
CA ASP A 147 -12.61 -3.74 18.86
C ASP A 147 -11.24 -3.29 19.35
N ARG A 148 -11.24 -2.16 20.06
CA ARG A 148 -10.05 -1.61 20.71
C ARG A 148 -10.22 -1.73 22.22
N HIS A 149 -9.17 -2.24 22.86
CA HIS A 149 -9.03 -2.33 24.30
C HIS A 149 -7.66 -1.76 24.71
N THR A 150 -7.50 -1.55 26.01
CA THR A 150 -6.21 -1.21 26.61
C THR A 150 -5.97 -2.17 27.75
N VAL A 151 -4.89 -2.93 27.67
CA VAL A 151 -4.37 -3.72 28.80
C VAL A 151 -3.18 -2.97 29.40
N HIS A 152 -2.82 -3.30 30.63
CA HIS A 152 -1.65 -2.71 31.27
C HIS A 152 -0.61 -3.82 31.47
N ASP A 153 0.65 -3.52 31.19
CA ASP A 153 1.73 -4.46 31.52
C ASP A 153 2.01 -4.50 33.04
N SER A 154 2.94 -5.37 33.44
CA SER A 154 3.38 -5.51 34.83
C SER A 154 3.92 -4.22 35.45
N LYS A 155 4.30 -3.23 34.64
CA LYS A 155 4.81 -1.92 35.10
C LYS A 155 3.70 -0.86 35.12
N GLY A 156 2.47 -1.23 34.75
CA GLY A 156 1.34 -0.32 34.66
C GLY A 156 1.32 0.52 33.39
N GLU A 157 2.13 0.22 32.37
CA GLU A 157 2.08 0.95 31.10
C GLU A 157 0.96 0.42 30.21
N ALA A 158 0.24 1.34 29.57
CA ALA A 158 -0.84 1.02 28.65
C ALA A 158 -0.33 0.34 27.36
N ILE A 159 -0.87 -0.84 27.07
CA ILE A 159 -0.67 -1.60 25.83
C ILE A 159 -1.96 -1.47 24.99
N PRO A 160 -1.90 -0.79 23.84
CA PRO A 160 -2.98 -0.82 22.86
C PRO A 160 -3.22 -2.27 22.40
N THR A 161 -4.47 -2.70 22.58
CA THR A 161 -4.90 -4.07 22.30
C THR A 161 -6.06 -4.05 21.33
N PHE A 162 -6.03 -4.92 20.33
CA PHE A 162 -7.06 -4.97 19.30
C PHE A 162 -7.61 -6.38 19.19
N SER A 163 -8.92 -6.52 19.22
CA SER A 163 -9.59 -7.76 18.86
C SER A 163 -10.03 -7.68 17.42
N GLY A 164 -10.14 -8.82 16.75
CA GLY A 164 -10.53 -8.86 15.35
C GLY A 164 -10.40 -10.24 14.75
N VAL A 165 -10.49 -10.32 13.42
CA VAL A 165 -10.52 -11.58 12.68
C VAL A 165 -9.43 -11.64 11.64
N VAL A 166 -8.77 -12.79 11.52
CA VAL A 166 -7.77 -13.02 10.47
C VAL A 166 -8.46 -13.11 9.10
N GLU A 167 -8.01 -12.37 8.08
CA GLU A 167 -8.72 -12.32 6.79
C GLU A 167 -8.86 -13.70 6.13
N ALA A 168 -7.81 -14.52 6.20
CA ALA A 168 -7.75 -15.83 5.56
C ALA A 168 -8.57 -16.91 6.30
N THR A 169 -8.49 -16.94 7.63
CA THR A 169 -9.07 -18.02 8.46
C THR A 169 -10.33 -17.59 9.22
N SER A 170 -10.59 -16.27 9.28
CA SER A 170 -11.55 -15.56 10.16
C SER A 170 -11.59 -16.10 11.59
N GLU A 171 -10.45 -16.56 12.06
CA GLU A 171 -10.21 -16.85 13.46
C GLU A 171 -10.13 -15.53 14.22
N ARG A 172 -10.72 -15.53 15.42
CA ARG A 172 -10.65 -14.38 16.31
C ARG A 172 -9.30 -14.35 16.98
N ILE A 173 -8.63 -13.22 16.88
CA ILE A 173 -7.34 -12.99 17.51
C ILE A 173 -7.34 -11.68 18.29
N THR A 174 -6.43 -11.62 19.26
CA THR A 174 -6.10 -10.43 20.03
C THR A 174 -4.67 -10.01 19.69
N LEU A 175 -4.50 -8.76 19.30
CA LEU A 175 -3.21 -8.17 18.93
C LEU A 175 -2.77 -7.18 20.02
N HIS A 176 -1.58 -7.41 20.58
CA HIS A 176 -0.90 -6.48 21.47
C HIS A 176 0.19 -5.69 20.74
N LEU A 177 0.12 -4.36 20.78
CA LEU A 177 1.17 -3.50 20.21
C LEU A 177 2.20 -3.12 21.27
N HIS A 178 3.48 -3.37 20.98
CA HIS A 178 4.61 -3.08 21.85
C HIS A 178 5.59 -2.10 21.19
N ASP A 179 6.51 -1.57 21.99
CA ASP A 179 7.61 -0.72 21.53
C ASP A 179 7.13 0.44 20.64
N ARG A 180 7.75 0.64 19.48
CA ARG A 180 7.42 1.69 18.51
C ARG A 180 5.97 1.64 18.01
N TRP A 181 5.33 0.46 18.05
CA TRP A 181 3.98 0.26 17.54
C TRP A 181 2.91 0.75 18.53
N ARG A 182 3.24 0.91 19.82
CA ARG A 182 2.30 1.46 20.82
C ARG A 182 1.73 2.82 20.39
N ALA A 183 2.58 3.70 19.86
CA ALA A 183 2.15 5.02 19.39
C ALA A 183 1.16 4.96 18.21
N MET A 184 1.15 3.86 17.44
CA MET A 184 0.25 3.68 16.30
C MET A 184 -1.16 3.23 16.70
N GLY A 185 -1.37 2.81 17.95
CA GLY A 185 -2.68 2.35 18.41
C GLY A 185 -3.80 3.41 18.29
N ASN A 186 -3.46 4.70 18.30
CA ASN A 186 -4.43 5.78 18.11
C ASN A 186 -4.89 5.96 16.65
N LEU A 187 -4.15 5.39 15.70
CA LEU A 187 -4.47 5.46 14.27
C LEU A 187 -5.39 4.33 13.80
N ILE A 188 -5.51 3.26 14.60
CA ILE A 188 -6.24 2.04 14.27
C ILE A 188 -7.69 2.15 14.75
N ARG A 189 -8.62 1.76 13.87
CA ARG A 189 -10.08 1.86 14.09
C ARG A 189 -10.75 0.53 13.81
N SER A 190 -12.03 0.40 14.19
CA SER A 190 -12.83 -0.74 13.72
C SER A 190 -12.92 -0.72 12.18
N GLY A 191 -12.76 -1.90 11.59
CA GLY A 191 -12.68 -2.11 10.15
C GLY A 191 -11.29 -1.86 9.55
N THR A 192 -10.31 -1.36 10.32
CA THR A 192 -8.95 -1.21 9.81
C THR A 192 -8.34 -2.57 9.51
N VAL A 193 -7.76 -2.72 8.31
CA VAL A 193 -7.00 -3.93 7.97
C VAL A 193 -5.55 -3.74 8.40
N LEU A 194 -5.06 -4.63 9.25
CA LEU A 194 -3.67 -4.67 9.70
C LEU A 194 -2.96 -5.83 9.03
N HIS A 195 -1.70 -5.63 8.67
CA HIS A 195 -0.80 -6.73 8.34
C HIS A 195 0.37 -6.73 9.33
N ILE A 196 0.52 -7.85 10.03
CA ILE A 196 1.54 -8.08 11.05
C ILE A 196 2.53 -9.10 10.48
N ILE A 197 3.80 -8.74 10.39
CA ILE A 197 4.86 -9.58 9.85
C ILE A 197 5.87 -9.86 10.96
N ALA A 198 6.27 -11.12 11.12
CA ALA A 198 7.11 -11.62 12.21
C ALA A 198 6.56 -11.29 13.61
N GLY A 199 5.23 -11.31 13.76
CA GLY A 199 4.58 -11.21 15.06
C GLY A 199 4.86 -12.45 15.92
N ARG A 200 4.93 -12.27 17.23
CA ARG A 200 5.17 -13.36 18.18
C ARG A 200 3.87 -13.77 18.84
N TRP A 201 3.47 -15.02 18.69
CA TRP A 201 2.33 -15.56 19.39
C TRP A 201 2.68 -15.92 20.83
N SER A 202 1.81 -15.58 21.77
CA SER A 202 1.90 -16.06 23.16
C SER A 202 1.05 -17.30 23.39
N ASP A 203 -0.04 -17.43 22.65
CA ASP A 203 -0.96 -18.57 22.66
C ASP A 203 -1.60 -18.71 21.26
N THR A 204 -2.67 -19.50 21.14
CA THR A 204 -3.34 -19.76 19.84
C THR A 204 -4.02 -18.52 19.26
N ASN A 205 -4.44 -17.57 20.09
CA ASN A 205 -5.28 -16.44 19.68
C ASN A 205 -4.62 -15.07 19.97
N THR A 206 -3.54 -15.03 20.73
CA THR A 206 -2.89 -13.78 21.14
C THR A 206 -1.57 -13.57 20.41
N LEU A 207 -1.52 -12.51 19.60
CA LEU A 207 -0.38 -12.08 18.79
C LEU A 207 0.25 -10.82 19.36
N HIS A 208 1.58 -10.78 19.42
CA HIS A 208 2.35 -9.63 19.88
C HIS A 208 3.14 -9.02 18.72
N CYS A 209 2.93 -7.74 18.46
CA CYS A 209 3.71 -6.95 17.51
C CYS A 209 4.72 -6.08 18.27
N GLY A 210 5.96 -6.56 18.38
CA GLY A 210 7.05 -5.87 19.08
C GLY A 210 8.20 -5.44 18.16
N SER A 211 9.38 -5.22 18.75
CA SER A 211 10.55 -4.64 18.06
C SER A 211 11.08 -5.39 16.84
N GLN A 212 10.84 -6.70 16.74
CA GLN A 212 11.22 -7.55 15.59
C GLN A 212 10.09 -7.72 14.57
N ALA A 213 8.88 -7.27 14.91
CA ALA A 213 7.74 -7.36 14.03
C ALA A 213 7.56 -6.05 13.24
N LEU A 214 6.94 -6.17 12.07
CA LEU A 214 6.49 -5.04 11.26
C LEU A 214 4.97 -4.97 11.27
N LEU A 215 4.44 -3.76 11.36
CA LEU A 215 3.01 -3.47 11.30
C LEU A 215 2.71 -2.58 10.10
N VAL A 216 1.67 -2.92 9.34
CA VAL A 216 1.23 -2.17 8.15
C VAL A 216 -0.28 -1.94 8.26
N LEU A 217 -0.72 -0.68 8.19
CA LEU A 217 -2.13 -0.28 8.26
C LEU A 217 -2.72 -0.12 6.85
N GLU A 218 -3.84 -0.75 6.53
CA GLU A 218 -4.39 -0.78 5.16
C GLU A 218 -3.34 -1.19 4.12
N PRO A 219 -2.82 -2.42 4.18
CA PRO A 219 -1.74 -2.90 3.30
C PRO A 219 -2.08 -2.81 1.80
N ASP A 220 -3.36 -2.78 1.42
CA ASP A 220 -3.75 -2.66 0.01
C ASP A 220 -3.72 -1.21 -0.51
N LEU A 221 -3.49 -0.22 0.36
CA LEU A 221 -3.17 1.15 -0.04
C LEU A 221 -1.66 1.29 -0.27
N LEU A 222 -1.22 1.06 -1.52
CA LEU A 222 0.18 1.18 -1.88
C LEU A 222 0.58 2.65 -1.96
N LEU A 223 1.62 3.02 -1.21
CA LEU A 223 2.30 4.31 -1.35
C LEU A 223 3.62 4.15 -2.10
N ASP A 224 3.97 5.14 -2.91
CA ASP A 224 5.30 5.18 -3.52
C ASP A 224 6.37 5.33 -2.43
N VAL A 225 7.46 4.57 -2.55
CA VAL A 225 8.59 4.62 -1.62
C VAL A 225 9.11 6.05 -1.47
N THR A 226 9.15 6.81 -2.57
CA THR A 226 9.57 8.22 -2.59
C THR A 226 8.66 9.10 -1.74
N THR A 227 7.33 8.95 -1.81
CA THR A 227 6.37 9.71 -0.97
C THR A 227 6.66 9.56 0.52
N VAL A 228 6.94 8.32 0.95
CA VAL A 228 7.24 8.02 2.36
C VAL A 228 8.62 8.53 2.75
N ALA A 229 9.65 8.23 1.94
CA ALA A 229 11.03 8.59 2.20
C ALA A 229 11.24 10.11 2.33
N GLU A 230 10.50 10.87 1.54
CA GLU A 230 10.57 12.31 1.50
C GLU A 230 9.93 13.01 2.71
N CYS A 231 9.25 12.25 3.58
CA CYS A 231 8.81 12.73 4.88
C CYS A 231 9.95 12.75 5.93
N PHE A 232 11.15 12.29 5.57
CA PHE A 232 12.33 12.25 6.43
C PHE A 232 13.35 13.31 6.04
N THR A 233 13.36 14.44 6.72
CA THR A 233 14.26 15.57 6.40
C THR A 233 15.46 15.65 7.33
N GLY A 234 15.54 14.75 8.31
CA GLY A 234 16.55 14.73 9.37
C GLY A 234 16.00 15.37 10.64
N ASN A 235 15.95 16.69 10.67
CA ASN A 235 15.54 17.44 11.87
C ASN A 235 14.03 17.56 12.03
N PHE A 236 13.26 17.36 10.96
CA PHE A 236 11.80 17.40 10.97
C PHE A 236 11.23 16.24 10.15
N ASN A 237 10.90 15.14 10.82
CA ASN A 237 10.29 13.98 10.18
C ASN A 237 8.78 14.01 10.42
N SER A 238 7.99 14.20 9.37
CA SER A 238 6.54 14.38 9.50
C SER A 238 5.78 13.89 8.27
N HIS A 239 4.72 13.12 8.50
CA HIS A 239 3.80 12.63 7.47
C HIS A 239 3.03 13.78 6.78
N LEU A 240 2.91 14.93 7.43
CA LEU A 240 2.26 16.13 6.87
C LEU A 240 2.99 16.65 5.63
N LEU A 241 4.27 16.33 5.46
CA LEU A 241 5.02 16.68 4.25
C LEU A 241 4.47 15.96 3.01
N ALA A 242 3.90 14.76 3.15
CA ALA A 242 3.20 14.09 2.06
C ALA A 242 1.95 14.87 1.64
N LEU A 243 1.19 15.38 2.61
CA LEU A 243 0.00 16.19 2.35
C LEU A 243 0.35 17.54 1.70
N LEU A 244 1.37 18.23 2.22
CA LEU A 244 1.82 19.51 1.67
C LEU A 244 2.20 19.39 0.18
N ARG A 245 2.82 18.27 -0.21
CA ARG A 245 3.22 18.02 -1.60
C ARG A 245 2.04 17.84 -2.54
N LEU A 246 0.95 17.22 -2.08
CA LEU A 246 -0.27 17.08 -2.89
C LEU A 246 -0.94 18.43 -3.18
N PHE A 247 -0.71 19.43 -2.32
CA PHE A 247 -1.26 20.78 -2.47
C PHE A 247 -0.26 21.79 -3.06
N ALA A 248 0.99 21.38 -3.28
CA ALA A 248 1.99 22.26 -3.86
C ALA A 248 1.61 22.59 -5.31
N THR A 249 1.57 23.88 -5.62
CA THR A 249 1.14 24.43 -6.92
C THR A 249 2.30 24.64 -7.90
N GLU A 250 3.52 24.20 -7.55
CA GLU A 250 4.67 24.28 -8.44
C GLU A 250 4.48 23.31 -9.62
N THR A 251 3.96 23.84 -10.72
CA THR A 251 3.66 23.08 -11.95
C THR A 251 4.88 22.85 -12.83
N THR A 252 5.97 23.59 -12.61
CA THR A 252 7.20 23.49 -13.42
C THR A 252 8.37 23.01 -12.58
N LYS A 253 9.07 21.99 -13.07
CA LYS A 253 10.31 21.50 -12.46
C LYS A 253 11.36 22.61 -12.51
N GLY A 254 11.96 22.95 -11.37
CA GLY A 254 13.13 23.83 -11.33
C GLY A 254 14.32 23.22 -12.10
N ALA A 255 15.30 24.05 -12.49
CA ALA A 255 16.46 23.61 -13.28
C ALA A 255 17.13 22.33 -12.76
N SER A 256 17.40 22.25 -11.46
CA SER A 256 18.07 21.08 -10.87
C SER A 256 17.27 19.77 -11.01
N ALA A 257 15.94 19.84 -10.99
CA ALA A 257 15.09 18.67 -11.18
C ALA A 257 15.09 18.20 -12.64
N VAL A 258 15.12 19.14 -13.60
CA VAL A 258 15.27 18.82 -15.03
C VAL A 258 16.66 18.24 -15.31
N VAL A 259 17.73 18.86 -14.81
CA VAL A 259 19.09 18.31 -14.92
C VAL A 259 19.15 16.90 -14.36
N GLY A 260 18.59 16.66 -13.16
CA GLY A 260 18.51 15.32 -12.60
C GLY A 260 17.75 14.31 -13.47
N THR A 261 16.64 14.73 -14.07
CA THR A 261 15.86 13.88 -14.98
C THR A 261 16.68 13.49 -16.22
N VAL A 262 17.44 14.43 -16.80
CA VAL A 262 18.31 14.17 -17.95
C VAL A 262 19.51 13.32 -17.57
N VAL A 263 20.11 13.55 -16.40
CA VAL A 263 21.23 12.76 -15.88
C VAL A 263 20.81 11.30 -15.63
N ASN A 264 19.61 11.05 -15.09
CA ASN A 264 19.07 9.70 -14.96
C ASN A 264 18.89 9.03 -16.33
N ALA A 265 18.31 9.73 -17.30
CA ALA A 265 18.18 9.19 -18.66
C ALA A 265 19.54 8.91 -19.33
N CYS A 266 20.56 9.74 -19.09
CA CYS A 266 21.92 9.45 -19.55
C CYS A 266 22.51 8.21 -18.86
N PHE A 267 22.21 8.00 -17.57
CA PHE A 267 22.65 6.82 -16.86
C PHE A 267 22.07 5.54 -17.46
N ASP A 268 20.77 5.54 -17.77
CA ASP A 268 20.10 4.41 -18.43
C ASP A 268 20.73 4.08 -19.79
N GLU A 269 21.04 5.11 -20.59
CA GLU A 269 21.72 4.98 -21.87
C GLU A 269 23.12 4.37 -21.73
N LEU A 270 23.91 4.84 -20.76
CA LEU A 270 25.27 4.35 -20.51
C LEU A 270 25.31 2.94 -19.92
N LEU A 271 24.28 2.52 -19.17
CA LEU A 271 24.13 1.15 -18.70
C LEU A 271 23.79 0.20 -19.86
N THR A 272 23.01 0.68 -20.83
CA THR A 272 22.59 -0.09 -22.01
C THR A 272 23.74 -0.22 -23.03
N ASP A 273 24.45 0.88 -23.29
CA ASP A 273 25.60 0.95 -24.19
C ASP A 273 26.73 1.75 -23.53
N PRO A 274 27.66 1.09 -22.81
CA PRO A 274 28.78 1.76 -22.17
C PRO A 274 29.76 2.44 -23.15
N THR A 275 29.66 2.15 -24.45
CA THR A 275 30.56 2.66 -25.49
C THR A 275 30.06 3.95 -26.16
N VAL A 276 28.82 4.36 -25.87
CA VAL A 276 28.25 5.60 -26.42
C VAL A 276 29.09 6.82 -26.03
N SER A 277 29.24 7.77 -26.96
CA SER A 277 29.88 9.05 -26.66
C SER A 277 29.00 9.90 -25.73
N ILE A 278 29.62 10.72 -24.87
CA ILE A 278 28.93 11.61 -23.93
C ILE A 278 27.90 12.49 -24.66
N GLY A 279 28.31 13.12 -25.76
CA GLY A 279 27.43 13.98 -26.55
C GLY A 279 26.21 13.25 -27.11
N ALA A 280 26.39 11.99 -27.56
CA ALA A 280 25.28 11.18 -28.06
C ALA A 280 24.34 10.71 -26.94
N ALA A 281 24.87 10.32 -25.77
CA ALA A 281 24.05 9.99 -24.61
C ALA A 281 23.20 11.19 -24.15
N ILE A 282 23.80 12.38 -24.07
CA ILE A 282 23.10 13.62 -23.72
C ILE A 282 22.03 13.93 -24.76
N ASP A 283 22.33 13.86 -26.07
CA ASP A 283 21.33 14.11 -27.12
C ASP A 283 20.14 13.15 -27.03
N ARG A 284 20.39 11.85 -26.84
CA ARG A 284 19.32 10.84 -26.66
C ARG A 284 18.49 11.10 -25.40
N ALA A 285 19.14 11.39 -24.28
CA ALA A 285 18.45 11.72 -23.03
C ALA A 285 17.59 12.98 -23.13
N LEU A 286 18.09 14.04 -23.79
CA LEU A 286 17.33 15.28 -24.04
C LEU A 286 16.12 15.01 -24.93
N ARG A 287 16.26 14.19 -25.98
CA ARG A 287 15.14 13.77 -26.83
C ARG A 287 14.11 12.95 -26.07
N MET A 288 14.51 12.10 -25.13
CA MET A 288 13.60 11.33 -24.29
C MET A 288 12.85 12.18 -23.25
N ARG A 289 13.40 13.34 -22.87
CA ARG A 289 12.86 14.22 -21.82
C ARG A 289 12.52 15.62 -22.34
N TYR A 290 12.30 15.74 -23.65
CA TYR A 290 12.16 17.03 -24.33
C TYR A 290 11.06 17.92 -23.74
N LEU A 291 9.92 17.36 -23.31
CA LEU A 291 8.83 18.14 -22.71
C LEU A 291 9.25 18.81 -21.40
N ASP A 292 9.92 18.08 -20.51
CA ASP A 292 10.42 18.62 -19.23
C ASP A 292 11.44 19.75 -19.47
N VAL A 293 12.34 19.54 -20.44
CA VAL A 293 13.38 20.51 -20.81
C VAL A 293 12.75 21.77 -21.42
N LEU A 294 11.85 21.62 -22.39
CA LEU A 294 11.16 22.75 -23.04
C LEU A 294 10.29 23.53 -22.05
N ALA A 295 9.58 22.85 -21.15
CA ALA A 295 8.79 23.50 -20.11
C ALA A 295 9.66 24.37 -19.19
N ALA A 296 10.81 23.87 -18.74
CA ALA A 296 11.73 24.62 -17.88
C ALA A 296 12.44 25.79 -18.60
N ILE A 297 12.71 25.66 -19.90
CA ILE A 297 13.22 26.77 -20.72
C ILE A 297 12.13 27.84 -20.86
N ASN A 298 10.90 27.43 -21.17
CA ASN A 298 9.77 28.35 -21.32
C ASN A 298 9.45 29.08 -20.01
N SER A 299 9.62 28.44 -18.85
CA SER A 299 9.48 29.06 -17.53
C SER A 299 10.72 29.86 -17.10
N GLN A 300 11.72 30.03 -17.98
CA GLN A 300 13.00 30.70 -17.70
C GLN A 300 13.77 30.12 -16.51
N SER A 301 13.45 28.89 -16.13
CA SER A 301 14.08 28.19 -15.01
C SER A 301 15.39 27.51 -15.44
N LEU A 302 15.59 27.27 -16.73
CA LEU A 302 16.77 26.63 -17.31
C LEU A 302 17.21 27.34 -18.59
N SER A 303 18.52 27.50 -18.79
CA SER A 303 19.10 27.96 -20.05
C SER A 303 19.62 26.77 -20.85
N ILE A 304 19.29 26.71 -22.15
CA ILE A 304 19.86 25.70 -23.08
C ILE A 304 21.39 25.80 -23.09
N SER A 305 21.94 27.02 -23.01
CA SER A 305 23.39 27.25 -23.12
C SER A 305 24.19 26.71 -21.93
N SER A 306 23.59 26.54 -20.75
CA SER A 306 24.26 25.98 -19.57
C SER A 306 23.99 24.49 -19.37
N LEU A 307 22.94 23.95 -20.01
CA LEU A 307 22.48 22.59 -19.76
C LEU A 307 23.57 21.54 -20.01
N GLN A 308 24.34 21.65 -21.09
CA GLN A 308 25.45 20.73 -21.36
C GLN A 308 26.53 20.82 -20.28
N SER A 309 26.99 22.03 -19.94
CA SER A 309 28.01 22.22 -18.90
C SER A 309 27.54 21.78 -17.51
N ASP A 310 26.23 21.85 -17.26
CA ASP A 310 25.63 21.39 -16.01
C ASP A 310 25.55 19.85 -15.95
N ILE A 311 25.43 19.16 -17.09
CA ILE A 311 25.29 17.69 -17.17
C ILE A 311 26.65 16.98 -17.23
N GLU A 312 27.61 17.49 -18.00
CA GLU A 312 28.90 16.84 -18.27
C GLU A 312 29.64 16.31 -17.02
N PRO A 313 29.75 17.06 -15.90
CA PRO A 313 30.41 16.58 -14.68
C PRO A 313 29.72 15.35 -14.07
N HIS A 314 28.38 15.27 -14.18
CA HIS A 314 27.64 14.10 -13.71
C HIS A 314 27.94 12.89 -14.57
N ILE A 315 28.02 13.05 -15.89
CA ILE A 315 28.30 11.95 -16.82
C ILE A 315 29.71 11.41 -16.60
N ALA A 316 30.70 12.28 -16.41
CA ALA A 316 32.06 11.86 -16.08
C ALA A 316 32.11 11.05 -14.77
N THR A 317 31.35 11.45 -13.76
CA THR A 317 31.22 10.72 -12.48
C THR A 317 30.52 9.38 -12.67
N ILE A 318 29.47 9.32 -13.49
CA ILE A 318 28.77 8.06 -13.81
C ILE A 318 29.73 7.10 -14.52
N GLN A 319 30.46 7.57 -15.53
CA GLN A 319 31.42 6.75 -16.29
C GLN A 319 32.53 6.18 -15.40
N SER A 320 32.99 6.93 -14.39
CA SER A 320 33.99 6.42 -13.45
C SER A 320 33.43 5.34 -12.52
N VAL A 321 32.11 5.33 -12.29
CA VAL A 321 31.44 4.35 -11.42
C VAL A 321 30.98 3.10 -12.17
N LEU A 322 30.61 3.21 -13.46
CA LEU A 322 30.09 2.08 -14.26
C LEU A 322 30.93 0.79 -14.15
N PRO A 323 32.27 0.82 -14.27
CA PRO A 323 33.10 -0.40 -14.14
C PRO A 323 33.02 -1.07 -12.76
N HIS A 324 32.54 -0.35 -11.74
CA HIS A 324 32.40 -0.85 -10.38
C HIS A 324 30.99 -1.37 -10.05
N LEU A 325 30.00 -1.11 -10.90
CA LEU A 325 28.63 -1.59 -10.74
C LEU A 325 28.46 -3.04 -11.22
N ASP A 326 29.45 -3.56 -11.95
CA ASP A 326 29.31 -4.78 -12.72
C ASP A 326 29.50 -6.03 -11.85
N LYS A 327 28.39 -6.75 -11.65
CA LYS A 327 28.35 -8.07 -11.00
C LYS A 327 27.39 -9.05 -11.69
N GLY A 328 26.66 -8.65 -12.74
CA GLY A 328 25.66 -9.50 -13.39
C GLY A 328 24.71 -8.73 -14.32
N ARG A 329 23.49 -9.21 -14.52
CA ARG A 329 22.45 -8.56 -15.33
C ARG A 329 22.01 -7.26 -14.67
N LEU A 330 22.12 -6.15 -15.40
CA LEU A 330 21.63 -4.84 -14.99
C LEU A 330 20.24 -4.61 -15.58
N THR A 331 19.28 -4.26 -14.74
CA THR A 331 17.93 -3.86 -15.14
C THR A 331 17.70 -2.41 -14.74
N THR A 332 17.37 -1.57 -15.72
CA THR A 332 17.03 -0.15 -15.51
C THR A 332 15.54 0.01 -15.26
N GLU A 333 15.19 0.96 -14.39
CA GLU A 333 13.83 1.32 -14.02
C GLU A 333 12.89 0.16 -13.60
N PRO A 334 13.34 -0.93 -12.93
CA PRO A 334 12.42 -2.00 -12.53
C PRO A 334 11.44 -1.50 -11.47
N THR A 335 10.17 -1.84 -11.67
CA THR A 335 9.06 -1.45 -10.79
C THR A 335 8.57 -2.65 -9.99
N PHE A 336 8.43 -2.46 -8.68
CA PHE A 336 7.96 -3.49 -7.75
C PHE A 336 6.72 -3.04 -7.01
N LEU A 337 5.81 -3.99 -6.78
CA LEU A 337 4.67 -3.85 -5.88
C LEU A 337 4.91 -4.78 -4.69
N ALA A 338 4.78 -4.27 -3.46
CA ALA A 338 4.82 -5.08 -2.25
C ALA A 338 3.57 -4.85 -1.39
N PRO A 339 2.42 -5.46 -1.75
CA PRO A 339 1.17 -5.27 -1.03
C PRO A 339 1.24 -5.66 0.44
N HIS A 340 2.10 -6.59 0.83
CA HIS A 340 2.30 -6.92 2.24
C HIS A 340 2.92 -5.78 3.05
N TYR A 341 3.71 -4.89 2.43
CA TYR A 341 4.24 -3.68 3.06
C TYR A 341 3.42 -2.43 2.73
N GLY A 342 2.42 -2.55 1.85
CA GLY A 342 1.60 -1.45 1.40
C GLY A 342 2.40 -0.35 0.72
N ILE A 343 3.37 -0.75 -0.09
CA ILE A 343 4.23 0.15 -0.87
C ILE A 343 4.46 -0.37 -2.28
N GLN A 344 4.83 0.56 -3.14
CA GLN A 344 5.35 0.31 -4.48
C GLN A 344 6.53 1.24 -4.76
N GLY A 345 7.29 0.94 -5.80
CA GLY A 345 8.35 1.86 -6.20
C GLY A 345 9.11 1.37 -7.41
N ARG A 346 9.77 2.34 -8.04
CA ARG A 346 10.67 2.16 -9.16
C ARG A 346 12.09 2.41 -8.68
N LEU A 347 12.96 1.45 -8.88
CA LEU A 347 14.40 1.59 -8.61
C LEU A 347 15.05 2.15 -9.87
N ASP A 348 16.14 2.91 -9.74
CA ASP A 348 16.91 3.31 -10.93
C ASP A 348 17.61 2.09 -11.55
N VAL A 349 18.37 1.32 -10.75
CA VAL A 349 19.08 0.12 -11.23
C VAL A 349 19.00 -1.02 -10.24
N LEU A 350 18.68 -2.21 -10.76
CA LEU A 350 18.84 -3.49 -10.10
C LEU A 350 19.95 -4.29 -10.78
N SER A 351 20.93 -4.74 -9.99
CA SER A 351 22.00 -5.65 -10.42
C SER A 351 21.75 -7.05 -9.88
N GLU A 352 21.68 -8.02 -10.79
CA GLU A 352 21.31 -9.42 -10.52
C GLU A 352 22.42 -10.36 -10.99
N THR A 353 22.98 -11.17 -10.10
CA THR A 353 23.95 -12.22 -10.47
C THR A 353 23.31 -13.61 -10.50
N GLU A 354 24.07 -14.66 -10.77
CA GLU A 354 23.61 -16.01 -10.46
C GLU A 354 23.44 -16.16 -8.93
N GLY A 355 22.39 -16.88 -8.49
CA GLY A 355 22.02 -17.03 -7.07
C GLY A 355 21.17 -15.88 -6.50
N ASP A 356 21.24 -15.70 -5.17
CA ASP A 356 20.36 -14.80 -4.40
C ASP A 356 20.86 -13.34 -4.31
N TRP A 357 21.93 -12.98 -5.02
CA TRP A 357 22.54 -11.65 -4.91
C TRP A 357 21.81 -10.61 -5.77
N ARG A 358 21.12 -9.67 -5.11
CA ARG A 358 20.29 -8.58 -5.68
C ARG A 358 20.75 -7.26 -5.07
N SER A 359 21.44 -6.43 -5.86
CA SER A 359 21.97 -5.14 -5.43
C SER A 359 21.23 -3.97 -6.08
N VAL A 360 21.07 -2.88 -5.33
CA VAL A 360 20.38 -1.66 -5.78
C VAL A 360 21.37 -0.53 -5.93
N VAL A 361 21.22 0.24 -7.00
CA VAL A 361 21.90 1.53 -7.17
C VAL A 361 20.84 2.59 -7.45
N GLU A 362 20.69 3.54 -6.54
CA GLU A 362 19.80 4.71 -6.68
C GLU A 362 20.64 5.93 -7.06
N LEU A 363 20.29 6.62 -8.13
CA LEU A 363 21.00 7.80 -8.63
C LEU A 363 20.41 9.09 -8.04
N LYS A 364 21.28 9.97 -7.57
CA LYS A 364 20.93 11.32 -7.09
C LYS A 364 21.85 12.35 -7.74
N SER A 365 21.25 13.29 -8.46
CA SER A 365 21.96 14.42 -9.07
C SER A 365 22.24 15.57 -8.09
N GLY A 366 21.62 15.57 -6.91
CA GLY A 366 21.88 16.59 -5.89
C GLY A 366 23.21 16.39 -5.17
N SER A 367 23.63 17.41 -4.39
CA SER A 367 24.85 17.31 -3.58
C SER A 367 24.73 16.26 -2.49
N ALA A 368 25.80 15.47 -2.36
CA ALA A 368 25.98 14.56 -1.24
C ALA A 368 26.29 15.33 0.05
N PRO A 369 25.97 14.79 1.24
CA PRO A 369 26.41 15.42 2.49
C PRO A 369 27.95 15.44 2.54
N PRO A 370 28.55 16.52 3.09
CA PRO A 370 30.01 16.72 3.12
C PRO A 370 30.72 15.77 4.10
N SER A 371 29.98 15.22 5.07
CA SER A 371 30.47 14.24 6.04
C SER A 371 29.37 13.23 6.37
N ASN A 372 29.74 12.14 7.03
CA ASN A 372 28.76 11.17 7.53
C ASN A 372 27.85 11.83 8.56
N LEU A 373 26.56 11.58 8.43
CA LEU A 373 25.51 12.01 9.35
C LEU A 373 25.16 10.87 10.31
N LEU A 374 24.66 11.21 11.49
CA LEU A 374 24.10 10.24 12.42
C LEU A 374 22.58 10.18 12.25
N LEU A 375 22.06 9.04 11.81
CA LEU A 375 20.63 8.78 11.69
C LEU A 375 20.17 7.97 12.90
N ALA A 376 19.38 8.58 13.78
CA ALA A 376 18.76 7.89 14.90
C ALA A 376 17.46 7.20 14.47
N ALA A 377 17.33 5.92 14.80
CA ALA A 377 16.10 5.17 14.67
C ALA A 377 15.23 5.32 15.92
N SER A 378 13.92 5.10 15.78
CA SER A 378 12.95 5.18 16.89
C SER A 378 13.24 4.20 18.03
N SER A 379 13.99 3.14 17.77
CA SER A 379 14.45 2.17 18.77
C SER A 379 15.62 2.68 19.64
N GLY A 380 16.17 3.87 19.35
CA GLY A 380 17.33 4.44 20.03
C GLY A 380 18.68 4.04 19.42
N LYS A 381 18.70 3.10 18.47
CA LYS A 381 19.91 2.80 17.69
C LYS A 381 20.26 3.96 16.77
N SER A 382 21.55 4.15 16.51
CA SER A 382 22.02 5.16 15.57
C SER A 382 22.93 4.58 14.51
N PHE A 383 22.82 5.09 13.28
CA PHE A 383 23.56 4.64 12.11
C PHE A 383 24.40 5.79 11.57
N SER A 384 25.69 5.56 11.34
CA SER A 384 26.52 6.50 10.59
C SER A 384 26.25 6.31 9.09
N ILE A 385 25.77 7.35 8.42
CA ILE A 385 25.36 7.29 7.02
C ILE A 385 26.03 8.39 6.19
N GLY A 386 26.57 8.03 5.03
CA GLY A 386 27.14 8.98 4.07
C GLY A 386 26.09 9.64 3.17
N MET A 387 24.82 9.71 3.57
CA MET A 387 23.72 10.14 2.70
C MET A 387 22.68 10.95 3.45
N ARG A 388 21.82 11.65 2.71
CA ARG A 388 20.71 12.40 3.29
C ARG A 388 19.67 11.43 3.90
N PRO A 389 18.99 11.80 4.99
CA PRO A 389 18.01 10.94 5.67
C PRO A 389 16.90 10.42 4.75
N ASN A 390 16.33 11.26 3.89
CA ASN A 390 15.33 10.85 2.90
C ASN A 390 15.88 9.77 1.97
N HIS A 391 17.11 9.91 1.47
CA HIS A 391 17.67 8.89 0.58
C HIS A 391 17.93 7.56 1.30
N ALA A 392 18.39 7.60 2.56
CA ALA A 392 18.54 6.38 3.37
C ALA A 392 17.19 5.65 3.56
N MET A 393 16.12 6.40 3.82
CA MET A 393 14.77 5.85 3.96
C MET A 393 14.18 5.36 2.64
N GLN A 394 14.52 5.99 1.52
CA GLN A 394 14.17 5.51 0.18
C GLN A 394 14.79 4.12 -0.07
N ILE A 395 16.08 3.95 0.22
CA ILE A 395 16.73 2.64 0.13
C ILE A 395 16.12 1.63 1.12
N ALA A 396 15.73 2.05 2.33
CA ALA A 396 15.01 1.17 3.26
C ALA A 396 13.68 0.66 2.67
N GLY A 397 12.92 1.53 2.01
CA GLY A 397 11.71 1.17 1.25
C GLY A 397 11.99 0.23 0.08
N TYR A 398 13.04 0.47 -0.71
CA TYR A 398 13.44 -0.45 -1.79
C TYR A 398 13.92 -1.80 -1.25
N ASN A 399 14.59 -1.82 -0.11
CA ASN A 399 14.93 -3.07 0.54
C ASN A 399 13.67 -3.87 0.91
N LEU A 400 12.60 -3.22 1.38
CA LEU A 400 11.30 -3.89 1.60
C LEU A 400 10.70 -4.43 0.29
N LEU A 401 10.73 -3.65 -0.80
CA LEU A 401 10.27 -4.12 -2.12
C LEU A 401 11.06 -5.32 -2.64
N LEU A 402 12.36 -5.40 -2.36
CA LEU A 402 13.18 -6.52 -2.80
C LEU A 402 13.07 -7.72 -1.87
N ASP A 403 12.90 -7.52 -0.56
CA ASP A 403 12.64 -8.62 0.37
C ASP A 403 11.29 -9.30 0.05
N ALA A 404 10.34 -8.52 -0.46
CA ALA A 404 9.06 -8.97 -0.99
C ALA A 404 9.19 -9.88 -2.20
N ALA A 405 9.95 -9.43 -3.20
CA ALA A 405 10.10 -10.10 -4.48
C ALA A 405 11.09 -11.27 -4.43
N TYR A 406 12.12 -11.15 -3.58
CA TYR A 406 13.23 -12.07 -3.45
C TYR A 406 13.53 -12.37 -1.97
N PRO A 407 12.68 -13.19 -1.31
CA PRO A 407 12.92 -13.59 0.08
C PRO A 407 14.30 -14.24 0.25
N GLY A 408 15.06 -13.81 1.27
CA GLY A 408 16.41 -14.34 1.54
C GLY A 408 17.53 -13.76 0.68
N ARG A 409 17.25 -12.75 -0.15
CA ARG A 409 18.27 -12.11 -0.99
C ARG A 409 19.48 -11.62 -0.18
N THR A 410 20.63 -11.64 -0.84
CA THR A 410 21.86 -10.99 -0.40
C THR A 410 22.20 -9.82 -1.32
N GLY A 411 23.21 -9.02 -0.99
CA GLY A 411 23.66 -7.92 -1.84
C GLY A 411 23.78 -6.59 -1.11
N SER A 412 24.22 -5.57 -1.87
CA SER A 412 24.40 -4.21 -1.38
C SER A 412 23.31 -3.27 -1.90
N SER A 413 22.95 -2.29 -1.08
CA SER A 413 22.06 -1.20 -1.50
C SER A 413 22.84 0.10 -1.43
N GLN A 414 22.88 0.84 -2.53
CA GLN A 414 23.81 1.94 -2.72
C GLN A 414 23.11 3.16 -3.30
N ILE A 415 23.67 4.33 -3.01
CA ILE A 415 23.31 5.59 -3.65
C ILE A 415 24.50 6.06 -4.46
N LEU A 416 24.27 6.41 -5.71
CA LEU A 416 25.19 7.10 -6.59
C LEU A 416 24.89 8.60 -6.57
N TYR A 417 25.76 9.39 -5.97
CA TYR A 417 25.71 10.86 -6.07
C TYR A 417 26.53 11.33 -7.26
N SER A 418 25.89 11.59 -8.40
CA SER A 418 26.62 11.99 -9.61
C SER A 418 27.24 13.38 -9.53
N ALA A 419 26.80 14.22 -8.59
CA ALA A 419 27.42 15.52 -8.30
C ALA A 419 28.69 15.43 -7.43
N ALA A 420 29.00 14.25 -6.89
CA ALA A 420 30.11 14.08 -5.94
C ALA A 420 31.29 13.39 -6.64
N PRO A 421 32.38 14.11 -6.98
CA PRO A 421 33.53 13.50 -7.64
C PRO A 421 34.27 12.51 -6.71
N ASP A 422 34.28 12.81 -5.41
CA ASP A 422 34.93 11.99 -4.39
C ASP A 422 33.92 11.07 -3.70
N ALA A 423 34.18 9.76 -3.75
CA ALA A 423 33.29 8.71 -3.22
C ALA A 423 31.81 8.87 -3.66
N PRO A 424 31.54 8.86 -4.98
CA PRO A 424 30.18 9.02 -5.54
C PRO A 424 29.23 7.90 -5.13
N LEU A 425 29.72 6.66 -5.04
CA LEU A 425 28.93 5.49 -4.69
C LEU A 425 29.01 5.22 -3.17
N ARG A 426 27.87 5.26 -2.49
CA ARG A 426 27.79 5.18 -1.01
C ARG A 426 26.83 4.07 -0.58
N ASN A 427 27.30 3.19 0.30
CA ASN A 427 26.50 2.09 0.85
C ASN A 427 25.44 2.59 1.83
N ALA A 428 24.23 2.08 1.71
CA ALA A 428 23.12 2.31 2.62
C ALA A 428 22.94 1.11 3.59
N PRO A 429 22.65 1.35 4.87
CA PRO A 429 22.35 0.26 5.81
C PRO A 429 21.06 -0.48 5.44
N ASN A 430 21.12 -1.81 5.33
CA ASN A 430 19.93 -2.66 5.25
C ASN A 430 19.50 -3.10 6.66
N ALA A 431 19.03 -2.14 7.46
CA ALA A 431 18.69 -2.38 8.87
C ALA A 431 17.17 -2.53 9.06
N HIS A 432 16.78 -3.53 9.88
CA HIS A 432 15.38 -3.72 10.29
C HIS A 432 14.78 -2.45 10.90
N ASP A 433 15.54 -1.74 11.73
CA ASP A 433 15.08 -0.52 12.39
C ASP A 433 14.69 0.59 11.39
N LEU A 434 15.44 0.76 10.30
CA LEU A 434 15.12 1.75 9.27
C LEU A 434 13.87 1.34 8.48
N LYS A 435 13.70 0.05 8.18
CA LYS A 435 12.49 -0.48 7.53
C LYS A 435 11.25 -0.28 8.39
N ALA A 436 11.36 -0.56 9.68
CA ALA A 436 10.27 -0.37 10.63
C ALA A 436 9.91 1.12 10.78
N ASP A 437 10.90 2.01 10.86
CA ASP A 437 10.65 3.47 10.93
C ASP A 437 10.02 4.01 9.64
N PHE A 438 10.47 3.52 8.48
CA PHE A 438 9.84 3.78 7.20
C PHE A 438 8.36 3.36 7.21
N LEU A 439 8.04 2.16 7.70
CA LEU A 439 6.65 1.68 7.81
C LEU A 439 5.82 2.46 8.84
N VAL A 440 6.41 2.93 9.94
CA VAL A 440 5.75 3.85 10.87
C VAL A 440 5.33 5.13 10.14
N MET A 441 6.22 5.74 9.36
CA MET A 441 5.90 6.93 8.58
C MET A 441 4.82 6.65 7.53
N ARG A 442 4.95 5.54 6.80
CA ARG A 442 3.95 5.07 5.83
C ARG A 442 2.57 4.90 6.47
N ASN A 443 2.50 4.27 7.64
CA ASN A 443 1.23 4.08 8.36
C ASN A 443 0.62 5.41 8.82
N ARG A 444 1.42 6.41 9.21
CA ARG A 444 0.92 7.75 9.52
C ARG A 444 0.33 8.44 8.28
N ILE A 445 1.00 8.33 7.13
CA ILE A 445 0.49 8.89 5.87
C ILE A 445 -0.84 8.23 5.49
N VAL A 446 -0.91 6.91 5.54
CA VAL A 446 -2.14 6.17 5.23
C VAL A 446 -3.27 6.52 6.20
N ALA A 447 -3.00 6.56 7.50
CA ALA A 447 -4.01 6.94 8.50
C ALA A 447 -4.54 8.36 8.27
N MET A 448 -3.66 9.30 7.90
CA MET A 448 -4.03 10.66 7.52
C MET A 448 -4.93 10.67 6.28
N TYR A 449 -4.58 9.94 5.21
CA TYR A 449 -5.39 9.89 3.99
C TYR A 449 -6.77 9.28 4.24
N VAL A 450 -6.84 8.18 5.01
CA VAL A 450 -8.11 7.56 5.42
C VAL A 450 -8.93 8.52 6.29
N ALA A 451 -8.30 9.25 7.22
CA ALA A 451 -8.98 10.24 8.04
C ALA A 451 -9.58 11.37 7.18
N LEU A 452 -8.83 11.89 6.20
CA LEU A 452 -9.32 12.91 5.27
C LEU A 452 -10.51 12.40 4.44
N ALA A 453 -10.44 11.18 3.91
CA ALA A 453 -11.57 10.55 3.21
C ALA A 453 -12.83 10.45 4.09
N GLN A 454 -12.65 10.26 5.41
CA GLN A 454 -13.72 10.19 6.41
C GLN A 454 -14.13 11.56 6.99
N ARG A 455 -13.69 12.68 6.37
CA ARG A 455 -13.97 14.06 6.83
C ARG A 455 -13.40 14.38 8.21
N LEU A 456 -12.31 13.72 8.60
CA LEU A 456 -11.58 13.98 9.84
C LEU A 456 -10.31 14.77 9.51
N PHE A 457 -10.36 16.07 9.75
CA PHE A 457 -9.36 17.02 9.25
C PHE A 457 -8.25 17.35 10.25
N GLY A 458 -8.03 16.54 11.29
CA GLY A 458 -7.07 16.84 12.36
C GLY A 458 -5.66 17.14 11.84
N ASP A 459 -5.15 16.33 10.90
CA ASP A 459 -3.84 16.53 10.28
C ASP A 459 -3.81 17.75 9.34
N LEU A 460 -4.90 18.01 8.61
CA LEU A 460 -5.03 19.21 7.77
C LEU A 460 -4.99 20.49 8.63
N ASP A 461 -5.70 20.48 9.75
CA ASP A 461 -5.72 21.59 10.70
C ASP A 461 -4.38 21.72 11.44
N HIS A 462 -3.69 20.62 11.67
CA HIS A 462 -2.34 20.63 12.26
C HIS A 462 -1.34 21.24 11.28
N LEU A 463 -1.39 20.87 10.00
CA LEU A 463 -0.58 21.46 8.93
C LEU A 463 -0.76 22.99 8.91
N LEU A 464 -2.00 23.51 8.97
CA LEU A 464 -2.25 24.96 9.01
C LEU A 464 -1.64 25.68 10.21
N ARG A 465 -1.48 24.97 11.33
CA ARG A 465 -0.95 25.50 12.59
C ARG A 465 0.56 25.34 12.74
N LEU A 466 1.24 24.63 11.84
CA LEU A 466 2.69 24.49 11.89
C LEU A 466 3.38 25.85 11.73
N ASP A 467 4.48 26.00 12.47
CA ASP A 467 5.37 27.13 12.33
C ASP A 467 6.29 26.91 11.12
N THR A 468 6.26 27.86 10.18
CA THR A 468 7.13 27.90 8.98
C THR A 468 8.59 27.66 9.31
N HIS A 469 9.08 28.16 10.46
CA HIS A 469 10.49 28.07 10.83
C HIS A 469 10.92 26.67 11.28
N THR A 470 9.97 25.79 11.60
CA THR A 470 10.25 24.38 11.93
C THR A 470 10.48 23.51 10.70
N LEU A 471 10.10 24.02 9.51
CA LEU A 471 10.23 23.30 8.26
C LEU A 471 11.62 23.52 7.62
N PRO A 472 12.16 22.51 6.93
CA PRO A 472 13.36 22.67 6.12
C PRO A 472 13.18 23.78 5.08
N PRO A 473 14.24 24.54 4.73
CA PRO A 473 14.16 25.68 3.82
C PRO A 473 13.42 25.39 2.50
N PHE A 474 13.65 24.20 1.93
CA PHE A 474 13.02 23.78 0.68
C PHE A 474 11.48 23.70 0.75
N HIS A 475 10.91 23.44 1.94
CA HIS A 475 9.46 23.35 2.13
C HIS A 475 8.81 24.67 2.57
N GLN A 476 9.60 25.68 2.95
CA GLN A 476 9.07 26.92 3.53
C GLN A 476 8.22 27.71 2.52
N SER A 477 8.64 27.79 1.25
CA SER A 477 7.88 28.49 0.20
C SER A 477 6.52 27.83 -0.04
N ALA A 478 6.51 26.53 -0.34
CA ALA A 478 5.28 25.77 -0.56
C ALA A 478 4.33 25.84 0.65
N PHE A 479 4.88 25.76 1.86
CA PHE A 479 4.09 25.88 3.08
C PHE A 479 3.51 27.27 3.30
N ALA A 480 4.28 28.33 3.04
CA ALA A 480 3.80 29.71 3.13
C ALA A 480 2.66 29.97 2.13
N GLN A 481 2.80 29.47 0.90
CA GLN A 481 1.75 29.54 -0.12
C GLN A 481 0.48 28.80 0.33
N TRP A 482 0.63 27.56 0.81
CA TRP A 482 -0.47 26.77 1.38
C TRP A 482 -1.20 27.51 2.51
N LYS A 483 -0.43 28.02 3.48
CA LYS A 483 -0.98 28.73 4.65
C LYS A 483 -1.70 30.01 4.24
N SER A 484 -1.14 30.76 3.30
CA SER A 484 -1.78 31.95 2.74
C SER A 484 -3.09 31.61 2.04
N ALA A 485 -3.07 30.62 1.14
CA ALA A 485 -4.23 30.22 0.34
C ALA A 485 -5.39 29.73 1.22
N MET A 486 -5.09 28.89 2.22
CA MET A 486 -6.10 28.38 3.13
C MET A 486 -6.56 29.41 4.17
N GLY A 487 -5.68 30.34 4.56
CA GLY A 487 -6.00 31.42 5.49
C GLY A 487 -6.85 32.55 4.89
N SER A 488 -6.88 32.67 3.56
CA SER A 488 -7.71 33.67 2.86
C SER A 488 -9.12 33.20 2.54
N LEU A 489 -9.47 31.94 2.82
CA LEU A 489 -10.79 31.39 2.50
C LEU A 489 -11.86 31.94 3.45
N THR A 490 -13.02 32.25 2.90
CA THR A 490 -14.25 32.43 3.68
C THR A 490 -14.72 31.11 4.29
N ASP A 491 -15.61 31.15 5.28
CA ASP A 491 -16.15 29.94 5.92
C ASP A 491 -16.81 28.98 4.91
N GLN A 492 -17.51 29.53 3.91
CA GLN A 492 -18.15 28.73 2.87
C GLN A 492 -17.14 28.09 1.92
N GLU A 493 -16.09 28.81 1.52
CA GLU A 493 -15.01 28.26 0.69
C GLU A 493 -14.20 27.20 1.45
N ALA A 494 -13.91 27.43 2.73
CA ALA A 494 -13.23 26.47 3.58
C ALA A 494 -14.06 25.17 3.73
N LEU A 495 -15.37 25.29 3.91
CA LEU A 495 -16.28 24.14 3.93
C LEU A 495 -16.29 23.39 2.60
N TYR A 496 -16.38 24.10 1.48
CA TYR A 496 -16.37 23.52 0.14
C TYR A 496 -15.05 22.77 -0.15
N ILE A 497 -13.90 23.39 0.13
CA ILE A 497 -12.58 22.79 -0.09
C ILE A 497 -12.40 21.54 0.78
N ARG A 498 -12.82 21.57 2.05
CA ARG A 498 -12.79 20.39 2.93
C ARG A 498 -13.64 19.23 2.39
N ALA A 499 -14.82 19.54 1.87
CA ALA A 499 -15.68 18.55 1.23
C ALA A 499 -15.02 17.97 -0.03
N LEU A 500 -14.40 18.81 -0.86
CA LEU A 500 -13.68 18.40 -2.06
C LEU A 500 -12.46 17.53 -1.75
N ILE A 501 -11.66 17.89 -0.74
CA ILE A 501 -10.52 17.09 -0.27
C ILE A 501 -11.00 15.71 0.17
N SER A 502 -12.07 15.65 0.98
CA SER A 502 -12.61 14.37 1.47
C SER A 502 -13.10 13.50 0.34
N PHE A 503 -13.82 14.12 -0.62
CA PHE A 503 -14.30 13.44 -1.82
C PHE A 503 -13.14 12.89 -2.65
N ALA A 504 -12.11 13.69 -2.92
CA ALA A 504 -10.96 13.27 -3.70
C ALA A 504 -10.21 12.08 -3.06
N PHE A 505 -9.97 12.14 -1.74
CA PHE A 505 -9.35 11.01 -1.03
C PHE A 505 -10.24 9.77 -1.01
N ALA A 506 -11.56 9.93 -0.83
CA ALA A 506 -12.49 8.80 -0.84
C ALA A 506 -12.55 8.11 -2.20
N GLU A 507 -12.53 8.87 -3.31
CA GLU A 507 -12.52 8.34 -4.67
C GLU A 507 -11.17 7.71 -5.03
N TRP A 508 -10.06 8.33 -4.63
CA TRP A 508 -8.72 7.77 -4.84
C TRP A 508 -8.56 6.43 -4.11
N ILE A 509 -8.97 6.35 -2.84
CA ILE A 509 -8.97 5.09 -2.07
C ILE A 509 -9.88 4.05 -2.73
N ALA A 510 -11.09 4.46 -3.16
CA ALA A 510 -12.02 3.57 -3.86
C ALA A 510 -11.42 3.00 -5.16
N GLN A 511 -10.61 3.76 -5.89
CA GLN A 511 -9.91 3.26 -7.07
C GLN A 511 -8.85 2.21 -6.72
N LEU A 512 -8.19 2.35 -5.57
CA LEU A 512 -7.17 1.40 -5.12
C LEU A 512 -7.76 0.10 -4.59
N VAL A 513 -8.70 0.17 -3.65
CA VAL A 513 -9.21 -1.02 -2.94
C VAL A 513 -10.60 -1.47 -3.39
N GLY A 514 -11.22 -0.75 -4.32
CA GLY A 514 -12.59 -0.98 -4.76
C GLY A 514 -13.60 -0.21 -3.91
N ASN A 515 -14.85 -0.21 -4.36
CA ASN A 515 -15.98 0.37 -3.64
C ASN A 515 -17.23 -0.50 -3.79
N PRO A 516 -18.32 -0.20 -3.07
CA PRO A 516 -19.54 -0.99 -3.16
C PRO A 516 -20.09 -1.20 -4.59
N TRP A 517 -19.92 -0.21 -5.45
CA TRP A 517 -20.45 -0.15 -6.81
C TRP A 517 -19.42 -0.55 -7.89
N ARG A 518 -18.13 -0.61 -7.52
CA ARG A 518 -17.00 -1.04 -8.34
C ARG A 518 -16.18 -2.06 -7.57
N LEU A 519 -16.50 -3.32 -7.84
CA LEU A 519 -15.93 -4.49 -7.19
C LEU A 519 -14.41 -4.61 -7.36
N SER A 520 -13.88 -4.01 -8.42
CA SER A 520 -12.47 -4.08 -8.79
C SER A 520 -11.77 -2.74 -8.59
N GLY A 521 -10.93 -2.64 -7.55
CA GLY A 521 -9.84 -1.67 -7.47
C GLY A 521 -8.53 -2.25 -7.97
N TYR A 522 -7.44 -1.47 -7.99
CA TYR A 522 -6.10 -1.99 -8.30
C TYR A 522 -5.69 -3.19 -7.44
N ALA A 523 -6.16 -3.24 -6.19
CA ALA A 523 -5.85 -4.34 -5.27
C ALA A 523 -6.29 -5.70 -5.77
N THR A 524 -7.29 -5.75 -6.66
CA THR A 524 -7.73 -6.97 -7.36
C THR A 524 -6.55 -7.70 -8.04
N LEU A 525 -5.53 -6.95 -8.49
CA LEU A 525 -4.33 -7.51 -9.09
C LEU A 525 -3.57 -8.49 -8.17
N TRP A 526 -3.56 -8.27 -6.86
CA TRP A 526 -2.88 -9.17 -5.90
C TRP A 526 -3.84 -9.87 -4.93
N ARG A 527 -5.09 -9.40 -4.84
CA ARG A 527 -6.12 -9.99 -3.97
C ARG A 527 -6.84 -11.16 -4.61
N LEU A 528 -7.07 -11.13 -5.93
CA LEU A 528 -7.72 -12.22 -6.64
C LEU A 528 -6.70 -13.22 -7.19
N SER A 529 -7.05 -14.48 -7.07
CA SER A 529 -6.37 -15.59 -7.74
C SER A 529 -6.54 -15.49 -9.26
N ILE A 530 -5.66 -16.19 -10.00
CA ILE A 530 -5.73 -16.27 -11.46
C ILE A 530 -7.09 -16.83 -11.94
N PRO A 531 -7.66 -17.90 -11.33
CA PRO A 531 -9.00 -18.38 -11.65
C PRO A 531 -10.09 -17.31 -11.47
N GLU A 532 -10.15 -16.63 -10.32
CA GLU A 532 -11.15 -15.60 -10.06
C GLU A 532 -11.07 -14.45 -11.08
N LYS A 533 -9.86 -14.02 -11.45
CA LYS A 533 -9.67 -13.00 -12.50
C LYS A 533 -10.12 -13.48 -13.87
N THR A 534 -9.94 -14.76 -14.19
CA THR A 534 -10.35 -15.32 -15.48
C THR A 534 -11.88 -15.41 -15.56
N GLU A 535 -12.52 -15.90 -14.49
CA GLU A 535 -13.98 -15.98 -14.38
C GLU A 535 -14.64 -14.59 -14.51
N GLN A 536 -14.01 -13.56 -13.93
CA GLN A 536 -14.49 -12.18 -14.01
C GLN A 536 -14.03 -11.43 -15.27
N LEU A 537 -13.36 -12.10 -16.22
CA LEU A 537 -12.82 -11.50 -17.44
C LEU A 537 -11.89 -10.29 -17.18
N LEU A 538 -11.17 -10.31 -16.07
CA LEU A 538 -10.25 -9.26 -15.63
C LEU A 538 -8.80 -9.49 -16.07
N ALA A 539 -8.45 -10.68 -16.55
CA ALA A 539 -7.10 -11.01 -16.97
C ALA A 539 -7.05 -11.97 -18.16
N LEU A 540 -6.08 -11.74 -19.04
CA LEU A 540 -5.57 -12.76 -19.95
C LEU A 540 -4.51 -13.58 -19.20
N THR A 541 -4.64 -14.90 -19.22
CA THR A 541 -3.84 -15.80 -18.39
C THR A 541 -3.13 -16.84 -19.27
N TYR A 542 -2.09 -17.48 -18.73
CA TYR A 542 -1.28 -18.50 -19.42
C TYR A 542 -0.55 -18.03 -20.68
N LEU A 543 -0.27 -16.73 -20.80
CA LEU A 543 0.50 -16.17 -21.90
C LEU A 543 1.98 -16.54 -21.80
N ARG A 544 2.56 -17.04 -22.89
CA ARG A 544 4.01 -17.17 -23.06
C ARG A 544 4.49 -16.20 -24.14
N TYR A 545 5.44 -15.34 -23.81
CA TYR A 545 6.05 -14.41 -24.77
C TYR A 545 6.65 -15.17 -25.96
N ASP A 546 6.29 -14.75 -27.18
CA ASP A 546 6.82 -15.25 -28.44
C ASP A 546 7.74 -14.21 -29.06
N PRO A 547 9.07 -14.36 -28.94
CA PRO A 547 10.03 -13.42 -29.51
C PRO A 547 10.03 -13.41 -31.03
N GLU A 548 9.76 -14.55 -31.69
CA GLU A 548 9.82 -14.67 -33.15
C GLU A 548 8.60 -14.04 -33.81
N GLY A 549 7.44 -14.19 -33.17
CA GLY A 549 6.20 -13.53 -33.57
C GLY A 549 6.11 -12.06 -33.16
N SER A 550 7.07 -11.53 -32.41
CA SER A 550 7.08 -10.13 -31.94
C SER A 550 7.94 -9.23 -32.84
N ASP A 551 7.57 -7.96 -32.96
CA ASP A 551 8.41 -6.92 -33.57
C ASP A 551 8.35 -5.65 -32.72
N ILE A 552 9.38 -5.47 -31.90
CA ILE A 552 9.51 -4.33 -30.99
C ILE A 552 9.68 -3.02 -31.78
N THR A 553 10.34 -3.06 -32.95
CA THR A 553 10.54 -1.88 -33.79
C THR A 553 9.22 -1.40 -34.40
N ARG A 554 8.31 -2.33 -34.70
CA ARG A 554 6.94 -2.01 -35.15
C ARG A 554 5.94 -1.85 -34.02
N GLY A 555 6.34 -2.07 -32.77
CA GLY A 555 5.53 -1.82 -31.57
C GLY A 555 4.47 -2.88 -31.29
N TYR A 556 4.68 -4.15 -31.67
CA TYR A 556 3.78 -5.24 -31.27
C TYR A 556 4.52 -6.43 -30.67
N LEU A 557 3.85 -7.08 -29.70
CA LEU A 557 4.31 -8.26 -29.00
C LEU A 557 3.33 -9.40 -29.24
N ALA A 558 3.85 -10.59 -29.52
CA ALA A 558 3.08 -11.82 -29.66
C ALA A 558 3.23 -12.68 -28.40
N PHE A 559 2.14 -13.42 -28.11
CA PHE A 559 2.08 -14.37 -27.01
C PHE A 559 1.41 -15.65 -27.51
N THR A 560 1.88 -16.80 -27.02
CA THR A 560 1.33 -18.14 -27.25
C THR A 560 0.60 -18.67 -26.03
#